data_AF-A0A960U1W4-F1
#
_entry.id   AF-A0A960U1W4-F1
#
_cell.length_a   1.000
_cell.length_b   1.000
_cell.length_c   1.000
_cell.angle_alpha   90.00
_cell.angle_beta   90.00
_cell.angle_gamma   90.00
#
_symmetry.space_group_name_H-M   'P 1'
#
loop_
_entity.id
_entity.type
_entity.pdbx_description
1 polymer ?
#
loop_
_entity_poly.entity_id
_entity_poly.type
_entity_poly.pdbx_seq_one_letter_code
_entity_poly.pdbx_strand_id
1 'polypeptide(L)'
;AKYAIGYATASDPMGPFEKFEGNPFFSTDEEAGIYGPGHHSVATDDNGDMWIFYHTKISAEKGEGRRIRVNQLAFDENDELYVVLDEPGCGQ
;
A
#
# COMPACT_ATOMS: atom_id res chain seq x y z
N ALA A 1 0.24 -16.71 -7.01
CA ALA A 1 0.00 -15.26 -6.88
C ALA A 1 0.74 -14.75 -5.65
N LYS A 2 1.42 -13.61 -5.75
CA LYS A 2 2.00 -12.90 -4.59
C LYS A 2 0.95 -11.89 -4.08
N TYR A 3 0.88 -11.65 -2.77
CA TYR A 3 -0.04 -10.67 -2.18
C TYR A 3 0.46 -9.27 -2.53
N ALA A 4 -0.42 -8.43 -3.05
CA ALA A 4 -0.11 -7.07 -3.49
C ALA A 4 -1.39 -6.24 -3.52
N ILE A 5 -1.24 -4.93 -3.62
CA ILE A 5 -2.34 -3.96 -3.63
C ILE A 5 -2.42 -3.31 -5.00
N GLY A 6 -3.64 -3.26 -5.53
CA GLY A 6 -3.97 -2.48 -6.71
C GLY A 6 -5.19 -1.60 -6.45
N TYR A 7 -5.41 -0.61 -7.30
CA TYR A 7 -6.58 0.27 -7.25
C TYR A 7 -7.26 0.41 -8.61
N ALA A 8 -8.49 0.88 -8.57
CA ALA A 8 -9.28 1.25 -9.73
C ALA A 8 -10.05 2.52 -9.41
N THR A 9 -10.31 3.35 -10.41
CA THR A 9 -10.99 4.64 -10.27
C THR A 9 -12.30 4.64 -11.05
N ALA A 10 -13.25 5.46 -10.59
CA ALA A 10 -14.53 5.69 -11.26
C ALA A 10 -15.01 7.10 -10.95
N SER A 11 -15.77 7.70 -11.86
CA SER A 11 -16.44 8.99 -11.64
C SER A 11 -17.79 8.85 -10.93
N ASP A 12 -18.36 7.64 -10.91
CA ASP A 12 -19.60 7.29 -10.21
C ASP A 12 -19.31 6.15 -9.22
N PRO A 13 -19.87 6.17 -7.98
CA PRO A 13 -19.66 5.10 -7.00
C PRO A 13 -20.15 3.72 -7.48
N MET A 14 -21.03 3.66 -8.48
CA MET A 14 -21.51 2.43 -9.12
C MET A 14 -20.66 2.01 -10.33
N GLY A 15 -19.65 2.81 -10.70
CA GLY A 15 -18.74 2.55 -11.81
C GLY A 15 -19.19 3.12 -13.16
N PRO A 16 -18.57 2.71 -14.27
CA PRO A 16 -17.57 1.64 -14.35
C PRO A 16 -16.26 2.00 -13.65
N PHE A 17 -15.61 0.99 -13.07
CA PHE A 17 -14.28 1.12 -12.49
C PHE A 17 -13.22 0.76 -13.53
N GLU A 18 -12.28 1.68 -13.75
CA GLU A 18 -11.12 1.48 -14.61
C GLU A 18 -9.92 1.11 -13.74
N LYS A 19 -9.30 -0.03 -14.04
CA LYS A 19 -8.11 -0.48 -13.30
C LYS A 19 -6.92 0.36 -13.72
N PHE A 20 -6.13 0.79 -12.73
CA PHE A 20 -4.85 1.40 -13.00
C PHE A 20 -3.93 0.43 -13.77
N GLU A 21 -3.31 0.88 -14.86
CA GLU A 21 -2.47 0.03 -15.72
C GLU A 21 -1.18 -0.39 -15.01
N GLY A 22 -0.65 0.45 -14.12
CA GLY A 22 0.53 0.14 -13.31
C GLY A 22 0.28 -0.79 -12.12
N ASN A 23 -0.91 -1.40 -12.03
CA ASN A 23 -1.21 -2.35 -10.95
C ASN A 23 -0.31 -3.62 -11.01
N PRO A 24 0.12 -4.15 -9.85
CA PRO A 24 -0.10 -3.60 -8.50
C PRO A 24 0.81 -2.41 -8.21
N PHE A 25 0.24 -1.31 -7.68
CA PHE A 25 1.03 -0.13 -7.32
C PHE A 25 1.86 -0.34 -6.04
N PHE A 26 1.44 -1.27 -5.17
CA PHE A 26 2.19 -1.59 -3.95
C PHE A 26 2.34 -3.10 -3.78
N SER A 27 3.59 -3.57 -3.79
CA SER A 27 3.92 -5.00 -3.77
C SER A 27 5.15 -5.27 -2.90
N THR A 28 5.65 -6.51 -2.91
CA THR A 28 6.86 -6.87 -2.16
C THR A 28 8.05 -6.01 -2.60
N ASP A 29 8.70 -5.39 -1.63
CA ASP A 29 9.96 -4.68 -1.77
C ASP A 29 10.88 -5.18 -0.64
N GLU A 30 11.87 -6.00 -0.98
CA GLU A 30 12.73 -6.63 0.02
C GLU A 30 13.73 -5.64 0.63
N GLU A 31 14.11 -4.58 -0.09
CA GLU A 31 15.03 -3.55 0.39
C GLU A 31 14.34 -2.67 1.44
N ALA A 32 13.05 -2.37 1.24
CA ALA A 32 12.21 -1.69 2.23
C ALA A 32 11.64 -2.64 3.32
N GLY A 33 11.98 -3.93 3.27
CA GLY A 33 11.48 -4.94 4.20
C GLY A 33 9.95 -5.13 4.15
N ILE A 34 9.34 -4.95 2.99
CA ILE A 34 7.91 -5.12 2.71
C ILE A 34 7.67 -6.48 2.06
N TYR A 35 6.97 -7.38 2.75
CA TYR A 35 6.75 -8.74 2.27
C TYR A 35 5.26 -9.07 2.12
N GLY A 36 4.76 -8.99 0.89
CA GLY A 36 3.39 -9.33 0.55
C GLY A 36 2.35 -8.42 1.22
N PRO A 37 2.41 -7.10 0.99
CA PRO A 37 1.45 -6.17 1.58
C PRO A 37 0.05 -6.42 1.04
N GLY A 38 -0.97 -6.22 1.87
CA GLY A 38 -2.35 -6.28 1.42
C GLY A 38 -3.39 -6.22 2.53
N HIS A 39 -4.66 -6.39 2.12
CA HIS A 39 -5.85 -6.25 2.99
C HIS A 39 -5.78 -4.94 3.79
N HIS A 40 -5.75 -3.84 3.05
CA HIS A 40 -5.52 -2.52 3.63
C HIS A 40 -6.83 -1.78 3.90
N SER A 41 -6.72 -0.73 4.70
CA SER A 41 -7.69 0.35 4.83
C SER A 41 -6.99 1.69 4.69
N VAL A 42 -7.72 2.72 4.26
CA VAL A 42 -7.21 4.09 4.15
C VAL A 42 -8.00 4.98 5.10
N ALA A 43 -7.31 5.90 5.77
CA ALA A 43 -7.92 6.94 6.58
C ALA A 43 -7.24 8.29 6.30
N THR A 44 -7.95 9.38 6.57
CA THR A 44 -7.43 10.74 6.46
C THR A 44 -7.38 11.35 7.85
N ASP A 45 -6.29 12.06 8.17
CA ASP A 45 -6.16 12.76 9.45
C ASP A 45 -6.72 14.18 9.41
N ASP A 46 -6.61 14.91 10.52
CA ASP A 46 -7.13 16.27 10.66
C ASP A 46 -6.39 17.31 9.80
N ASN A 47 -5.19 16.99 9.29
CA ASN A 47 -4.43 17.83 8.37
C ASN A 47 -4.80 17.58 6.90
N GLY A 48 -5.57 16.53 6.63
CA GLY A 48 -5.93 16.09 5.28
C GLY A 48 -4.94 15.08 4.69
N ASP A 49 -3.95 14.61 5.46
CA ASP A 49 -3.00 13.61 4.99
C ASP A 49 -3.65 12.22 4.96
N MET A 50 -3.43 11.48 3.89
CA MET A 50 -3.93 10.11 3.72
C MET A 50 -2.93 9.10 4.26
N TRP A 51 -3.44 8.09 4.97
CA TRP A 51 -2.67 7.04 5.60
C TRP A 51 -3.20 5.67 5.17
N ILE A 52 -2.30 4.76 4.80
CA ILE A 52 -2.62 3.37 4.48
C ILE A 52 -2.22 2.46 5.65
N PHE A 53 -3.17 1.68 6.15
CA PHE A 53 -2.98 0.64 7.15
C PHE A 53 -3.06 -0.71 6.44
N TYR A 54 -2.05 -1.56 6.56
CA TYR A 54 -2.01 -2.82 5.83
C TYR A 54 -1.29 -3.91 6.62
N HIS A 55 -1.60 -5.16 6.31
CA HIS A 55 -0.87 -6.29 6.85
C HIS A 55 0.29 -6.65 5.91
N THR A 56 1.45 -6.95 6.48
CA THR A 56 2.62 -7.46 5.77
C THR A 56 3.27 -8.59 6.57
N LYS A 57 4.01 -9.49 5.92
CA LYS A 57 4.76 -10.53 6.65
C LYS A 57 5.94 -9.92 7.40
N ILE A 58 6.39 -10.62 8.44
CA ILE A 58 7.57 -10.22 9.22
C ILE A 58 8.84 -10.32 8.34
N SER A 59 8.99 -11.43 7.60
CA SER A 59 10.04 -11.64 6.61
C SER A 59 9.54 -12.39 5.36
N ALA A 60 10.47 -12.71 4.45
CA ALA A 60 10.22 -13.60 3.32
C ALA A 60 10.01 -15.08 3.72
N GLU A 61 10.33 -15.45 4.96
CA GLU A 61 10.28 -16.84 5.42
C GLU A 61 8.85 -17.40 5.49
N LYS A 62 8.74 -18.72 5.38
CA LYS A 62 7.46 -19.42 5.46
C LYS A 62 7.12 -19.69 6.92
N GLY A 63 5.85 -19.46 7.29
CA GLY A 63 5.34 -19.78 8.62
C GLY A 63 5.37 -18.61 9.60
N GLU A 64 5.99 -17.48 9.23
CA GLU A 64 5.92 -16.27 10.04
C GLU A 64 4.55 -15.58 9.96
N GLY A 65 4.20 -14.91 11.05
CA GLY A 65 2.99 -14.12 11.17
C GLY A 65 2.99 -12.86 10.31
N ARG A 66 1.90 -12.09 10.42
CA ARG A 66 1.77 -10.77 9.81
C ARG A 66 1.77 -9.70 10.89
N ARG A 67 2.33 -8.55 10.57
CA ARG A 67 2.20 -7.33 11.38
C ARG A 67 1.41 -6.28 10.63
N ILE A 68 0.81 -5.35 11.38
CA ILE A 68 0.28 -4.10 10.82
C ILE A 68 1.45 -3.17 10.55
N ARG A 69 1.42 -2.51 9.40
CA ARG A 69 2.21 -1.31 9.13
C ARG A 69 1.26 -0.18 8.76
N VAL A 70 1.71 1.03 9.03
CA VAL A 70 1.05 2.27 8.63
C VAL A 70 2.08 3.14 7.93
N ASN A 71 1.71 3.70 6.79
CA ASN A 71 2.54 4.62 6.02
C ASN A 71 1.64 5.71 5.43
N GLN A 72 2.23 6.86 5.12
CA GLN A 72 1.51 7.89 4.37
C GLN A 72 1.23 7.38 2.94
N LEU A 73 0.07 7.71 2.43
CA LEU A 73 -0.37 7.44 1.06
C LEU A 73 -0.49 8.79 0.35
N ALA A 74 0.15 8.93 -0.82
CA ALA A 74 0.21 10.20 -1.54
C ALA A 74 0.00 9.98 -3.05
N PHE A 75 -0.23 11.09 -3.74
CA PHE A 75 -0.30 11.14 -5.21
C PHE A 75 0.97 11.80 -5.75
N ASP A 76 1.51 11.26 -6.84
CA ASP A 76 2.65 11.86 -7.54
C ASP A 76 2.20 12.98 -8.50
N GLU A 77 3.12 13.48 -9.33
CA GLU A 77 2.82 14.52 -10.33
C GLU A 77 1.89 14.06 -11.46
N ASN A 78 1.67 12.75 -11.60
CA ASN A 78 0.79 12.13 -12.60
C ASN A 78 -0.56 11.71 -12.01
N ASP A 79 -0.89 12.12 -10.78
CA ASP A 79 -2.06 11.68 -10.01
C ASP A 79 -2.09 10.16 -9.75
N GLU A 80 -0.92 9.51 -9.67
CA GLU A 80 -0.79 8.10 -9.35
C GLU A 80 -0.51 7.89 -7.86
N LEU A 81 -1.17 6.89 -7.25
CA LEU A 81 -0.99 6.57 -5.84
C LEU A 81 0.37 5.91 -5.59
N TYR A 82 1.08 6.38 -4.56
CA TYR A 82 2.27 5.72 -4.03
C TYR A 82 2.28 5.72 -2.49
N VAL A 83 2.97 4.74 -1.92
CA VAL A 83 3.17 4.63 -0.46
C VAL A 83 4.51 5.26 -0.10
N VAL A 84 4.50 6.19 0.86
CA VAL A 84 5.73 6.79 1.39
C VAL A 84 6.39 5.77 2.32
N LEU A 85 7.50 5.18 1.88
CA LEU A 85 8.28 4.24 2.66
C LEU A 85 9.38 4.98 3.41
N ASP A 86 9.51 4.70 4.71
CA ASP A 86 10.61 5.21 5.53
C ASP A 86 11.94 4.62 5.05
N GLU A 87 13.04 5.35 5.27
CA GLU A 87 14.37 4.80 5.05
C GLU A 87 14.57 3.50 5.86
N PRO A 88 15.22 2.47 5.27
CA PRO A 88 15.42 1.22 5.95
C PRO A 88 16.20 1.42 7.26
N GLY A 89 15.50 1.24 8.39
CA GLY A 89 16.08 1.30 9.74
C GLY A 89 15.38 2.21 10.75
N CYS A 90 14.46 3.08 10.33
CA CYS A 90 13.71 3.92 11.27
C CYS A 90 12.42 3.21 11.73
N GLY A 91 12.49 2.52 12.88
CA GLY A 91 11.30 2.11 13.66
C GLY A 91 10.43 1.02 13.02
N GLN A 92 10.87 -0.23 13.10
CA GLN A 92 10.10 -1.43 12.75
C GLN A 92 9.51 -2.16 13.96
#